data_AF-A0A2V9X1Y6-F1
#
_entry.id   AF-A0A2V9X1Y6-F1
#
_cell.length_a   1.000
_cell.length_b   1.000
_cell.length_c   1.000
_cell.angle_alpha   90.00
_cell.angle_beta   90.00
_cell.angle_gamma   90.00
#
_symmetry.space_group_name_H-M   'P 1'
#
loop_
_entity.id
_entity.type
_entity.pdbx_description
1 polymer ?
#
loop_
_entity_poly.entity_id
_entity_poly.type
_entity_poly.pdbx_seq_one_letter_code
_entity_poly.pdbx_strand_id
1 'polypeptide(L)'
;MSPRSQKEPMNFHTMSQKDVPQGRNGKHKQIVTKVLADLDQLKEGVALKVPLAELAEGKERVRAALNRATRKGGRNVATATDANYLYVWNQTQ
;
A
#
# COMPACT_ATOMS: atom_id res chain seq x y z
N MET A 1 49.50 -2.37 17.57
CA MET A 1 48.89 -1.35 16.66
C MET A 1 48.20 -2.09 15.53
N SER A 2 46.88 -1.95 15.42
CA SER A 2 46.04 -2.73 14.49
C SER A 2 46.15 -2.22 13.04
N PRO A 3 46.09 -3.10 12.02
CA PRO A 3 46.14 -2.68 10.62
C PRO A 3 44.82 -2.00 10.21
N ARG A 4 44.94 -0.80 9.65
CA ARG A 4 43.83 0.01 9.14
C ARG A 4 43.32 -0.68 7.86
N SER A 5 42.15 -1.31 7.91
CA SER A 5 41.53 -1.93 6.73
C SER A 5 41.31 -0.88 5.65
N GLN A 6 42.05 -0.99 4.55
CA GLN A 6 41.79 -0.24 3.33
C GLN A 6 40.51 -0.81 2.73
N LYS A 7 39.39 -0.10 2.90
CA LYS A 7 38.14 -0.43 2.20
C LYS A 7 38.33 -0.08 0.74
N GLU A 8 38.08 -1.06 -0.12
CA GLU A 8 38.10 -0.88 -1.57
C GLU A 8 37.25 0.33 -1.99
N PRO A 9 37.68 1.09 -3.02
CA PRO A 9 36.90 2.21 -3.52
C PRO A 9 35.54 1.69 -4.04
N MET A 10 34.47 2.32 -3.58
CA MET A 10 33.11 1.97 -4.03
C MET A 10 32.99 2.21 -5.54
N ASN A 11 32.59 1.18 -6.29
CA ASN A 11 32.37 1.25 -7.74
C ASN A 11 31.19 2.17 -8.14
N PHE A 12 30.39 2.61 -7.17
CA PHE A 12 29.14 3.35 -7.40
C PHE A 12 29.04 4.54 -6.45
N HIS A 13 28.39 5.60 -6.92
CA HIS A 13 28.22 6.81 -6.14
C HIS A 13 27.26 6.59 -4.98
N THR A 14 27.62 7.09 -3.80
CA THR A 14 26.75 7.09 -2.63
C THR A 14 25.87 8.33 -2.66
N MET A 15 24.61 8.16 -2.28
CA MET A 15 23.68 9.27 -2.07
C MET A 15 23.17 9.26 -0.64
N SER A 16 22.87 10.45 -0.11
CA SER A 16 22.26 10.59 1.21
C SER A 16 20.92 9.85 1.24
N GLN A 17 20.71 9.03 2.28
CA GLN A 17 19.51 8.23 2.45
C GLN A 17 18.22 9.08 2.48
N LYS A 18 18.34 10.36 2.87
CA LYS A 18 17.23 11.33 2.88
C LYS A 18 16.83 11.78 1.48
N ASP A 19 17.77 11.79 0.54
CA ASP A 19 17.59 12.21 -0.85
C ASP A 19 17.25 11.03 -1.76
N VAL A 20 17.26 9.81 -1.23
CA VAL A 20 16.79 8.62 -1.95
C VAL A 20 15.33 8.87 -2.29
N PRO A 21 14.95 8.93 -3.59
CA PRO A 21 13.57 9.08 -3.98
C PRO A 21 12.78 7.92 -3.41
N GLN A 22 12.05 8.17 -2.32
CA GLN A 22 11.08 7.26 -1.73
C GLN A 22 9.81 7.25 -2.62
N GLY A 23 10.01 7.18 -3.95
CA GLY A 23 9.00 7.37 -5.00
C GLY A 23 7.89 6.33 -5.02
N ARG A 24 7.88 5.40 -4.05
CA ARG A 24 6.82 4.41 -3.84
C ARG A 24 5.87 4.76 -2.70
N ASN A 25 6.04 5.91 -2.04
CA ASN A 25 5.21 6.36 -0.91
C ASN A 25 4.18 7.45 -1.27
N GLY A 26 4.17 7.93 -2.52
CA GLY A 26 3.40 9.12 -2.91
C GLY A 26 1.90 8.87 -3.10
N LYS A 27 1.50 8.24 -4.20
CA LYS A 27 0.06 8.13 -4.56
C LYS A 27 -0.61 6.85 -4.06
N HIS A 28 0.08 5.71 -4.16
CA HIS A 28 -0.52 4.41 -3.83
C HIS A 28 -0.92 4.33 -2.35
N LYS A 29 -0.01 4.69 -1.45
CA LYS A 29 -0.29 4.70 0.00
C LYS A 29 -1.41 5.67 0.34
N GLN A 30 -1.46 6.84 -0.30
CA GLN A 30 -2.55 7.80 -0.09
C GLN A 30 -3.91 7.24 -0.50
N ILE A 31 -4.03 6.60 -1.67
CA ILE A 31 -5.28 6.00 -2.13
C ILE A 31 -5.70 4.86 -1.20
N VAL A 32 -4.77 3.95 -0.87
CA VAL A 32 -5.06 2.85 0.07
C VAL A 32 -5.49 3.36 1.44
N THR A 33 -4.79 4.36 2.00
CA THR A 33 -5.14 4.96 3.29
C THR A 33 -6.50 5.67 3.24
N LYS A 34 -6.83 6.35 2.13
CA LYS A 34 -8.16 6.95 1.95
C LYS A 34 -9.26 5.90 1.89
N VAL A 35 -9.10 4.87 1.05
CA VAL A 35 -10.06 3.77 0.95
C VAL A 35 -10.28 3.09 2.31
N LEU A 36 -9.23 2.94 3.11
CA LEU A 36 -9.34 2.40 4.47
C LEU A 36 -10.05 3.34 5.44
N ALA A 37 -9.78 4.64 5.38
CA ALA A 37 -10.47 5.63 6.21
C ALA A 37 -11.96 5.73 5.84
N ASP A 38 -12.29 5.56 4.56
CA ASP A 38 -13.66 5.50 4.07
C ASP A 38 -14.34 4.18 4.50
N LEU A 39 -13.61 3.06 4.48
CA LEU A 39 -14.08 1.76 5.01
C LEU A 39 -14.40 1.83 6.50
N ASP A 40 -13.63 2.61 7.27
CA ASP A 40 -13.86 2.79 8.71
C ASP A 40 -15.10 3.63 9.00
N GLN A 41 -15.52 4.49 8.08
CA GLN A 41 -16.77 5.26 8.18
C GLN A 41 -17.97 4.56 7.52
N LEU A 42 -17.71 3.48 6.80
CA LEU A 42 -18.72 2.75 6.05
C LEU A 42 -19.65 1.99 7.00
N LYS A 43 -20.96 2.19 6.85
CA LYS A 43 -21.96 1.42 7.59
C LYS A 43 -21.92 -0.06 7.20
N GLU A 44 -22.29 -0.92 8.14
CA GLU A 44 -22.44 -2.35 7.89
C GLU A 44 -23.43 -2.59 6.75
N GLY A 45 -23.11 -3.53 5.85
CA GLY A 45 -23.92 -3.84 4.68
C GLY A 45 -23.73 -2.91 3.46
N VAL A 46 -22.80 -1.95 3.52
CA VAL A 46 -22.45 -1.09 2.38
C VAL A 46 -21.10 -1.51 1.78
N ALA A 47 -20.93 -1.32 0.47
CA ALA A 47 -19.67 -1.57 -0.23
C ALA A 47 -19.11 -0.29 -0.87
N LEU A 48 -17.79 -0.10 -0.77
CA LEU A 48 -17.04 0.92 -1.48
C LEU A 48 -16.72 0.47 -2.89
N LYS A 49 -17.06 1.32 -3.86
CA LYS A 49 -16.74 1.13 -5.28
C LYS A 49 -15.54 2.00 -5.64
N VAL A 50 -14.39 1.37 -5.88
CA VAL A 50 -13.12 2.04 -6.20
C VAL A 50 -12.77 1.79 -7.67
N PRO A 51 -12.64 2.82 -8.51
CA PRO A 51 -12.24 2.64 -9.90
C PRO A 51 -10.80 2.11 -10.01
N LEU A 52 -10.60 1.03 -10.77
CA LEU A 52 -9.26 0.48 -11.05
C LEU A 52 -8.39 1.45 -11.84
N ALA A 53 -8.98 2.36 -12.61
CA ALA A 53 -8.26 3.43 -13.32
C ALA A 53 -7.49 4.37 -12.38
N GLU A 54 -8.00 4.58 -11.15
CA GLU A 54 -7.29 5.37 -10.13
C GLU A 54 -6.19 4.55 -9.45
N LEU A 55 -6.30 3.22 -9.53
CA LEU A 55 -5.35 2.25 -9.01
C LEU A 55 -4.31 1.93 -10.09
N ALA A 56 -3.50 2.94 -10.44
CA ALA A 56 -2.45 2.88 -11.45
C ALA A 56 -1.43 1.72 -11.25
N GLU A 57 -1.35 1.17 -10.03
CA GLU A 57 -0.63 -0.06 -9.74
C GLU A 57 -1.65 -1.19 -9.50
N GLY A 58 -1.85 -2.02 -10.51
CA GLY A 58 -2.70 -3.22 -10.62
C GLY A 58 -3.45 -3.75 -9.37
N LYS A 59 -4.68 -4.23 -9.61
CA LYS A 59 -5.63 -4.81 -8.64
C LYS A 59 -5.02 -5.70 -7.54
N GLU A 60 -3.98 -6.48 -7.84
CA GLU A 60 -3.32 -7.38 -6.88
C GLU A 60 -2.60 -6.64 -5.76
N ARG A 61 -1.93 -5.51 -6.07
CA ARG A 61 -1.24 -4.71 -5.05
C ARG A 61 -2.23 -4.06 -4.09
N VAL A 62 -3.37 -3.61 -4.62
CA VAL A 62 -4.44 -3.00 -3.83
C VAL A 62 -5.10 -4.04 -2.92
N ARG A 63 -5.41 -5.23 -3.44
CA ARG A 63 -5.88 -6.35 -2.61
C ARG A 63 -4.89 -6.68 -1.48
N ALA A 64 -3.59 -6.76 -1.80
CA ALA A 64 -2.57 -7.03 -0.80
C ALA A 64 -2.49 -5.93 0.26
N ALA A 65 -2.60 -4.65 -0.15
CA ALA A 65 -2.57 -3.52 0.76
C ALA A 65 -3.80 -3.46 1.68
N LEU A 66 -4.99 -3.70 1.12
CA LEU A 66 -6.24 -3.82 1.88
C LEU A 66 -6.17 -4.96 2.90
N ASN A 67 -5.82 -6.17 2.46
CA ASN A 67 -5.73 -7.34 3.35
C ASN A 67 -4.71 -7.13 4.48
N ARG A 68 -3.58 -6.47 4.20
CA ARG A 68 -2.61 -6.10 5.25
C ARG A 68 -3.19 -5.10 6.25
N ALA A 69 -3.89 -4.07 5.78
CA ALA A 69 -4.44 -3.04 6.64
C ALA A 69 -5.61 -3.55 7.49
N THR A 70 -6.43 -4.43 6.95
CA THR A 70 -7.59 -4.97 7.66
C THR A 70 -7.16 -5.97 8.73
N ARG A 71 -6.16 -6.81 8.45
CA ARG A 71 -5.47 -7.61 9.47
C ARG A 71 -4.87 -6.76 10.58
N LYS A 72 -4.26 -5.62 10.25
CA LYS A 72 -3.71 -4.69 11.25
C LYS A 72 -4.81 -4.08 12.13
N GLY A 73 -6.00 -3.84 11.57
CA GLY A 73 -7.17 -3.35 12.30
C GLY A 73 -8.01 -4.42 12.98
N GLY A 74 -7.66 -5.71 12.86
CA GLY A 74 -8.49 -6.82 13.35
C GLY A 74 -9.85 -6.96 12.64
N ARG A 75 -9.98 -6.41 11.43
CA ARG A 75 -11.23 -6.37 10.67
C ARG A 75 -11.23 -7.40 9.57
N ASN A 76 -12.37 -8.05 9.38
CA ASN A 76 -12.59 -8.93 8.24
C ASN A 76 -13.24 -8.12 7.11
N VAL A 77 -12.59 -8.07 5.96
CA VAL A 77 -13.14 -7.40 4.77
C VAL A 77 -13.20 -8.36 3.61
N ALA A 78 -14.25 -8.23 2.84
CA ALA A 78 -14.38 -8.92 1.57
C ALA A 78 -14.06 -7.96 0.42
N THR A 79 -13.47 -8.53 -0.63
CA THR A 79 -13.12 -7.78 -1.84
C THR A 79 -13.61 -8.55 -3.06
N ALA A 80 -14.30 -7.85 -3.96
CA ALA A 80 -14.65 -8.33 -5.30
C ALA A 80 -14.09 -7.37 -6.34
N THR A 81 -13.79 -7.86 -7.53
CA THR A 81 -13.18 -7.05 -8.59
C THR A 81 -13.85 -7.40 -9.91
N ASP A 82 -14.20 -6.38 -10.69
CA ASP A 82 -14.66 -6.54 -12.07
C ASP A 82 -13.61 -5.99 -13.06
N ALA A 83 -13.99 -5.73 -14.32
CA ALA A 83 -13.10 -5.21 -15.34
C ALA A 83 -12.58 -3.77 -15.03
N ASN A 84 -13.35 -2.97 -14.31
CA ASN A 84 -13.14 -1.52 -14.16
C ASN A 84 -13.13 -1.04 -12.69
N TYR A 85 -13.65 -1.82 -11.76
CA TYR A 85 -13.91 -1.45 -10.37
C TYR A 85 -13.51 -2.56 -9.39
N LEU A 86 -13.06 -2.12 -8.22
CA LEU A 86 -12.83 -2.91 -7.03
C LEU A 86 -13.92 -2.57 -6.01
N TYR A 87 -14.66 -3.58 -5.57
CA TYR A 87 -15.64 -3.49 -4.51
C TYR A 87 -15.03 -3.98 -3.21
N VAL A 88 -15.15 -3.18 -2.14
CA VAL A 88 -14.62 -3.52 -0.82
C VAL A 88 -15.69 -3.25 0.23
N TRP A 89 -15.93 -4.21 1.12
CA TRP A 89 -16.90 -4.04 2.22
C TRP A 89 -16.44 -4.77 3.48
N ASN A 90 -16.95 -4.29 4.62
CA ASN A 90 -16.74 -4.96 5.90
C ASN A 90 -17.58 -6.24 5.94
N GLN A 91 -16.93 -7.36 6.18
CA GLN A 91 -17.59 -8.64 6.35
C GLN A 91 -18.02 -8.71 7.82
N THR A 92 -19.29 -8.39 8.08
CA THR A 92 -19.91 -8.68 9.37
C THR A 92 -19.94 -10.19 9.53
N GLN A 93 -19.27 -10.68 10.57
CA GLN A 93 -19.22 -12.10 10.91
C GLN A 93 -20.41 -12.47 11.78
#